data_AF-A0A7J7DAG2-F1
#
_entry.id   AF-A0A7J7DAG2-F1
#
_cell.length_a   1.000
_cell.length_b   1.000
_cell.length_c   1.000
_cell.angle_alpha   90.00
_cell.angle_beta   90.00
_cell.angle_gamma   90.00
#
_symmetry.space_group_name_H-M   'P 1'
#
loop_
_entity.id
_entity.type
_entity.pdbx_description
1 polymer ?
#
loop_
_entity_poly.entity_id
_entity_poly.type
_entity_poly.pdbx_seq_one_letter_code
_entity_poly.pdbx_strand_id
1 'polypeptide(L)'
;MGQIIKALVAMSTSCSIPVLTSLIKLVRIHLIDEIELEGEIPRIISLLSSEDLRIRVAALECVFEIAYHGRAEVIEAMLNEGLIEKLMELQRSKYGYNLIETEQHRDNGNGVNSLDMEGENGPFAGCVARFAVQVEVGEGLTTEERNEFKKEVLRRITEASVSEAEGATIFAEVLWGFSP
;
A
#
# COMPACT_ATOMS: atom_id res chain seq x y z
N MET A 1 18.53 -2.55 -15.67
CA MET A 1 18.48 -1.89 -14.34
C MET A 1 18.18 -2.89 -13.23
N GLY A 2 17.82 -4.12 -13.57
CA GLY A 2 17.41 -5.19 -12.66
C GLY A 2 18.35 -5.47 -11.50
N GLN A 3 19.68 -5.45 -11.70
CA GLN A 3 20.62 -5.67 -10.59
C GLN A 3 20.52 -4.60 -9.49
N ILE A 4 20.22 -3.35 -9.86
CA ILE A 4 20.02 -2.26 -8.89
C ILE A 4 18.69 -2.47 -8.15
N ILE A 5 17.63 -2.83 -8.86
CA ILE A 5 16.32 -3.15 -8.26
C ILE A 5 16.48 -4.30 -7.27
N LYS A 6 17.06 -5.42 -7.71
CA LYS A 6 17.34 -6.60 -6.91
C LYS A 6 18.15 -6.25 -5.67
N ALA A 7 19.19 -5.43 -5.79
CA ALA A 7 19.99 -4.99 -4.65
C ALA A 7 19.16 -4.14 -3.67
N LEU A 8 18.38 -3.17 -4.14
CA LEU A 8 17.57 -2.29 -3.29
C LEU A 8 16.47 -3.05 -2.54
N VAL A 9 15.78 -3.96 -3.24
CA VAL A 9 14.79 -4.85 -2.63
C VAL A 9 15.50 -5.81 -1.68
N ALA A 10 16.69 -6.32 -2.03
CA ALA A 10 17.45 -7.24 -1.19
C ALA A 10 17.96 -6.66 0.11
N MET A 11 18.33 -5.38 0.10
CA MET A 11 18.66 -4.67 1.32
C MET A 11 17.46 -4.59 2.26
N SER A 12 16.23 -4.52 1.73
CA SER A 12 14.98 -4.53 2.51
C SER A 12 15.02 -3.56 3.71
N THR A 13 15.61 -2.38 3.55
CA THR A 13 15.79 -1.40 4.63
C THR A 13 14.83 -0.23 4.50
N SER A 14 14.60 0.50 5.61
CA SER A 14 13.81 1.74 5.61
C SER A 14 14.41 2.86 4.75
N CYS A 15 15.63 2.71 4.23
CA CYS A 15 16.27 3.69 3.34
C CYS A 15 16.32 3.20 1.88
N SER A 16 16.50 1.90 1.64
CA SER A 16 16.58 1.36 0.28
C SER A 16 15.22 1.35 -0.42
N ILE A 17 14.13 1.10 0.30
CA ILE A 17 12.78 1.11 -0.27
C ILE A 17 12.35 2.51 -0.71
N PRO A 18 12.53 3.60 0.07
CA PRO A 18 12.25 4.95 -0.43
C PRO A 18 13.10 5.37 -1.63
N VAL A 19 14.34 4.87 -1.74
CA VAL A 19 15.16 5.09 -2.94
C VAL A 19 14.52 4.40 -4.14
N LEU A 20 14.07 3.14 -4.00
CA LEU A 20 13.33 2.44 -5.05
C LEU A 20 12.05 3.19 -5.44
N THR A 21 11.25 3.63 -4.46
CA THR A 21 10.05 4.45 -4.67
C THR A 21 10.36 5.72 -5.46
N SER A 22 11.45 6.41 -5.12
CA SER A 22 11.89 7.62 -5.83
C SER A 22 12.33 7.33 -7.28
N LEU A 23 12.95 6.17 -7.52
CA LEU A 23 13.29 5.72 -8.87
C LEU A 23 12.02 5.40 -9.68
N ILE A 24 11.01 4.78 -9.06
CA ILE A 24 9.71 4.50 -9.70
C ILE A 24 9.06 5.82 -10.13
N LYS A 25 9.01 6.84 -9.25
CA LYS A 25 8.49 8.17 -9.60
C LYS A 25 9.19 8.81 -10.78
N LEU A 26 10.51 8.62 -10.88
CA LEU A 26 11.34 9.22 -11.91
C LEU A 26 11.21 8.51 -13.27
N VAL A 27 11.24 7.18 -13.27
CA VAL A 27 11.33 6.35 -14.47
C VAL A 27 9.96 5.81 -14.92
N ARG A 28 8.99 5.78 -13.99
CA ARG A 28 7.60 5.34 -14.15
C ARG A 28 7.50 3.89 -14.65
N ILE A 29 6.60 3.65 -15.60
CA ILE A 29 6.23 2.35 -16.18
C ILE A 29 7.46 1.50 -16.52
N HIS A 30 8.49 2.06 -17.15
CA HIS A 30 9.67 1.30 -17.58
C HIS A 30 10.44 0.65 -16.42
N LEU A 31 10.44 1.27 -15.23
CA LEU A 31 11.08 0.66 -14.07
C LEU A 31 10.19 -0.42 -13.44
N ILE A 32 8.87 -0.23 -13.48
CA ILE A 32 7.92 -1.22 -12.99
C ILE A 32 7.96 -2.49 -13.85
N ASP A 33 8.06 -2.33 -15.17
CA ASP A 33 8.24 -3.46 -16.08
C ASP A 33 9.48 -4.26 -15.74
N GLU A 34 10.59 -3.58 -15.45
CA GLU A 34 11.81 -4.25 -14.99
C GLU A 34 11.62 -4.90 -13.61
N ILE A 35 10.86 -4.30 -12.69
CA ILE A 35 10.54 -4.90 -11.37
C ILE A 35 9.74 -6.20 -11.54
N GLU A 36 8.77 -6.21 -12.46
CA GLU A 36 7.94 -7.38 -12.80
C GLU A 36 8.77 -8.47 -13.47
N LEU A 37 9.57 -8.14 -14.48
CA LEU A 37 10.45 -9.07 -15.19
C LEU A 37 11.47 -9.73 -14.26
N GLU A 38 11.96 -8.99 -13.27
CA GLU A 38 12.90 -9.49 -12.28
C GLU A 38 12.21 -10.29 -11.14
N GLY A 39 10.87 -10.32 -11.12
CA GLY A 39 10.07 -11.07 -10.16
C GLY A 39 10.09 -10.50 -8.74
N GLU A 40 10.30 -9.19 -8.59
CA GLU A 40 10.49 -8.56 -7.28
C GLU A 40 9.17 -8.07 -6.63
N ILE A 41 8.04 -8.09 -7.35
CA ILE A 41 6.72 -7.73 -6.82
C ILE A 41 6.37 -8.52 -5.54
N PRO A 42 6.46 -9.87 -5.51
CA PRO A 42 6.19 -10.65 -4.31
C PRO A 42 7.01 -10.20 -3.10
N ARG A 43 8.28 -9.89 -3.35
CA ARG A 43 9.21 -9.51 -2.30
C ARG A 43 8.89 -8.13 -1.75
N ILE A 44 8.55 -7.16 -2.60
CA ILE A 44 8.12 -5.84 -2.16
C ILE A 44 6.86 -5.94 -1.30
N ILE A 45 5.89 -6.76 -1.70
CA ILE A 45 4.65 -6.98 -0.93
C ILE A 45 4.93 -7.67 0.40
N SER A 46 5.88 -8.61 0.46
CA SER A 46 6.26 -9.28 1.71
C SER A 46 6.79 -8.30 2.78
N LEU A 47 7.35 -7.16 2.37
CA LEU A 47 7.85 -6.13 3.28
C LEU A 47 6.73 -5.42 4.08
N LEU A 48 5.48 -5.49 3.61
CA LEU A 48 4.30 -5.03 4.36
C LEU A 48 4.10 -5.82 5.66
N SER A 49 4.66 -7.02 5.74
CA SER A 49 4.63 -7.88 6.93
C SER A 49 5.92 -7.78 7.77
N SER A 50 6.79 -6.80 7.50
CA SER A 50 8.03 -6.60 8.27
C SER A 50 7.78 -6.23 9.74
N GLU A 51 8.67 -6.67 10.63
CA GLU A 51 8.64 -6.27 12.04
C GLU A 51 8.96 -4.77 12.23
N ASP A 52 9.82 -4.18 11.38
CA ASP A 52 10.13 -2.75 11.45
C ASP A 52 8.99 -1.94 10.81
N LEU A 53 8.34 -1.11 11.63
CA LEU A 53 7.28 -0.20 11.19
C LEU A 53 7.72 0.70 10.03
N ARG A 54 8.96 1.20 10.04
CA ARG A 54 9.48 2.08 8.98
C ARG A 54 9.61 1.35 7.65
N ILE A 55 9.97 0.07 7.68
CA ILE A 55 10.00 -0.77 6.47
C ILE A 55 8.58 -0.95 5.94
N ARG A 56 7.60 -1.24 6.81
CA ARG A 56 6.19 -1.39 6.39
C ARG A 56 5.63 -0.12 5.77
N VAL A 57 5.87 1.04 6.39
CA VAL A 57 5.43 2.34 5.85
C VAL A 57 6.10 2.63 4.50
N ALA A 58 7.42 2.43 4.40
CA ALA A 58 8.12 2.63 3.13
C ALA A 58 7.63 1.65 2.04
N ALA A 59 7.35 0.40 2.40
CA ALA A 59 6.81 -0.60 1.48
C ALA A 59 5.41 -0.24 1.01
N LEU A 60 4.55 0.28 1.89
CA LEU A 60 3.21 0.75 1.51
C LEU A 60 3.28 1.87 0.47
N GLU A 61 4.12 2.88 0.72
CA GLU A 61 4.31 3.97 -0.24
C GLU A 61 4.89 3.45 -1.56
N CYS A 62 5.83 2.50 -1.52
CA CYS A 62 6.35 1.85 -2.72
C CYS A 62 5.24 1.11 -3.51
N VAL A 63 4.39 0.35 -2.81
CA VAL A 63 3.23 -0.36 -3.38
C VAL A 63 2.26 0.60 -4.05
N PHE A 64 1.99 1.76 -3.47
CA PHE A 64 1.12 2.77 -4.08
C PHE A 64 1.69 3.34 -5.37
N GLU A 65 2.99 3.62 -5.42
CA GLU A 65 3.63 4.09 -6.65
C GLU A 65 3.65 3.01 -7.74
N ILE A 66 3.84 1.74 -7.36
CA ILE A 66 3.73 0.62 -8.29
C ILE A 66 2.29 0.52 -8.82
N ALA A 67 1.28 0.65 -7.95
CA ALA A 67 -0.12 0.60 -8.34
C ALA A 67 -0.52 1.75 -9.29
N TYR A 68 0.03 2.94 -9.07
CA TYR A 68 -0.26 4.12 -9.88
C TYR A 68 0.27 4.01 -11.31
N HIS A 69 1.49 3.49 -11.49
CA HIS A 69 2.11 3.39 -12.82
C HIS A 69 2.03 1.97 -13.44
N GLY A 70 1.61 0.96 -12.68
CA GLY A 70 1.63 -0.44 -13.10
C GLY A 70 0.61 -0.78 -14.19
N ARG A 71 1.02 -1.59 -15.16
CA ARG A 71 0.11 -2.20 -16.14
C ARG A 71 -0.66 -3.37 -15.51
N ALA A 72 -1.63 -3.91 -16.25
CA ALA A 72 -2.49 -4.98 -15.78
C ALA A 72 -1.72 -6.18 -15.21
N GLU A 73 -0.61 -6.58 -15.84
CA GLU A 73 0.19 -7.72 -15.39
C GLU A 73 0.81 -7.49 -14.00
N VAL A 74 1.20 -6.25 -13.72
CA VAL A 74 1.79 -5.84 -12.44
C VAL A 74 0.71 -5.82 -11.36
N ILE A 75 -0.45 -5.23 -11.65
CA ILE A 75 -1.57 -5.18 -10.70
C ILE A 75 -2.08 -6.60 -10.41
N GLU A 76 -2.18 -7.44 -11.44
CA GLU A 76 -2.54 -8.85 -11.29
C GLU A 76 -1.52 -9.60 -10.42
N ALA A 77 -0.22 -9.41 -10.66
CA ALA A 77 0.83 -9.99 -9.81
C ALA A 77 0.72 -9.53 -8.35
N MET A 78 0.42 -8.25 -8.12
CA MET A 78 0.22 -7.71 -6.78
C MET A 78 -0.98 -8.35 -6.08
N LEU A 79 -2.10 -8.50 -6.80
CA LEU A 79 -3.27 -9.16 -6.28
C LEU A 79 -2.98 -10.65 -6.04
N ASN A 80 -2.32 -11.36 -6.94
CA ASN A 80 -2.01 -12.79 -6.78
C ASN A 80 -1.11 -13.08 -5.57
N GLU A 81 -0.29 -12.11 -5.14
CA GLU A 81 0.49 -12.18 -3.89
C GLU A 81 -0.33 -11.90 -2.61
N GLY A 82 -1.64 -11.66 -2.74
CA GLY A 82 -2.52 -11.40 -1.60
C GLY A 82 -2.32 -9.99 -1.01
N LEU A 83 -2.09 -8.98 -1.86
CA LEU A 83 -1.91 -7.61 -1.40
C LEU A 83 -3.11 -7.11 -0.59
N ILE A 84 -4.35 -7.37 -1.02
CA ILE A 84 -5.54 -6.83 -0.37
C ILE A 84 -5.67 -7.36 1.06
N GLU A 85 -5.40 -8.65 1.24
CA GLU A 85 -5.41 -9.33 2.53
C GLU A 85 -4.40 -8.69 3.48
N LYS A 86 -3.18 -8.40 2.99
CA LYS A 86 -2.14 -7.70 3.77
C LYS A 86 -2.54 -6.27 4.10
N LEU A 87 -3.18 -5.53 3.19
CA LEU A 87 -3.68 -4.18 3.46
C LEU A 87 -4.80 -4.20 4.52
N MET A 88 -5.70 -5.18 4.46
CA MET A 88 -6.75 -5.39 5.47
C MET A 88 -6.15 -5.71 6.86
N GLU A 89 -5.07 -6.49 6.92
CA GLU A 89 -4.32 -6.72 8.17
C GLU A 89 -3.66 -5.44 8.70
N LEU A 90 -3.06 -4.63 7.81
CA LEU A 90 -2.44 -3.35 8.19
C LEU A 90 -3.47 -2.34 8.69
N GLN A 91 -4.63 -2.24 8.04
CA GLN A 91 -5.73 -1.37 8.45
C GLN A 91 -6.34 -1.79 9.80
N ARG A 92 -6.34 -3.07 10.12
CA ARG A 92 -6.74 -3.58 11.46
C ARG A 92 -5.66 -3.41 12.53
N SER A 93 -4.42 -3.11 12.14
CA SER A 93 -3.31 -3.02 13.08
C SER A 93 -3.41 -1.80 13.99
N LYS A 94 -2.57 -1.75 15.04
CA LYS A 94 -2.42 -0.57 15.92
C LYS A 94 -2.13 0.73 15.16
N TYR A 95 -1.66 0.66 13.92
CA TYR A 95 -1.30 1.84 13.13
C TYR A 95 -2.29 2.09 11.97
N GLY A 96 -3.41 1.37 11.94
CA GLY A 96 -4.45 1.48 10.93
C GLY A 96 -5.70 2.26 11.35
N TYR A 97 -5.79 2.68 12.63
CA TYR A 97 -6.88 3.53 13.11
C TYR A 97 -6.53 5.01 13.06
N ASN A 98 -7.56 5.85 12.93
CA ASN A 98 -7.44 7.28 13.14
C ASN A 98 -7.23 7.51 14.64
N LEU A 99 -6.09 8.08 15.02
CA LEU A 99 -5.82 8.48 16.39
C LEU A 99 -6.71 9.69 16.67
N ILE A 100 -8.01 9.47 16.89
CA ILE A 100 -8.83 10.48 17.56
C ILE A 100 -8.27 10.54 18.97
N GLU A 101 -7.43 11.54 19.21
CA GLU A 101 -6.84 11.84 20.52
C GLU A 101 -7.95 11.90 21.55
N THR A 102 -8.13 10.81 22.30
CA THR A 102 -8.78 10.91 23.60
C THR A 102 -7.67 11.28 24.57
N GLU A 103 -7.29 12.56 24.57
CA GLU A 103 -6.50 13.15 25.63
C GLU A 103 -7.27 13.03 26.95
N GLN A 104 -7.04 11.93 27.67
CA GLN A 104 -7.28 11.88 29.10
C GLN A 104 -5.98 11.43 29.77
N HIS A 105 -5.19 12.44 30.17
CA HIS A 105 -4.11 12.46 31.15
C HIS A 105 -3.63 11.13 31.75
N ARG A 106 -2.32 10.86 31.64
CA ARG A 106 -1.38 10.87 32.79
C ARG A 106 0.09 10.67 32.36
N ASP A 107 0.83 11.76 32.47
CA ASP A 107 2.16 11.95 33.06
C ASP A 107 3.35 11.02 32.76
N ASN A 108 4.46 11.72 32.49
CA ASN A 108 5.86 11.40 32.78
C ASN A 108 6.69 10.58 31.78
N GLY A 109 7.44 11.32 30.95
CA GLY A 109 8.87 11.06 30.76
C GLY A 109 9.31 10.34 29.49
N ASN A 110 9.94 11.11 28.61
CA ASN A 110 11.02 10.72 27.70
C ASN A 110 10.66 9.83 26.48
N GLY A 111 10.62 10.47 25.31
CA GLY A 111 10.61 9.77 24.02
C GLY A 111 10.30 10.66 22.83
N VAL A 112 11.14 11.66 22.55
CA VAL A 112 11.11 12.35 21.26
C VAL A 112 11.60 11.37 20.19
N ASN A 113 10.67 10.91 19.36
CA ASN A 113 10.84 10.63 17.94
C ASN A 113 9.45 10.66 17.31
N SER A 114 8.83 11.83 17.38
CA SER A 114 7.70 12.21 16.53
C SER A 114 8.24 12.33 15.11
N LEU A 115 8.10 11.25 14.32
CA LEU A 115 8.02 11.40 12.88
C LEU A 115 6.78 12.24 12.64
N ASP A 116 6.98 13.50 12.26
CA ASP A 116 5.94 14.46 11.90
C ASP A 116 5.11 13.88 10.73
N MET A 117 4.09 13.08 11.07
CA MET A 117 3.05 12.63 10.17
C MET A 117 1.93 13.65 10.28
N GLU A 118 1.90 14.60 9.35
CA GLU A 118 0.77 15.51 9.19
C GLU A 118 -0.48 14.70 8.82
N GLY A 119 -1.34 14.48 9.81
CA GLY A 119 -2.66 13.88 9.67
C GLY A 119 -3.07 13.15 10.95
N GLU A 120 -4.30 13.38 11.41
CA GLU A 120 -4.94 12.76 12.59
C GLU A 120 -5.08 11.21 12.48
N ASN A 121 -4.44 10.59 11.48
CA ASN A 121 -4.64 9.22 11.03
C ASN A 121 -3.33 8.43 11.05
N GLY A 122 -3.37 7.18 11.52
CA GLY A 122 -2.22 6.28 11.48
C GLY A 122 -1.74 5.99 10.05
N PRO A 123 -0.48 5.56 9.85
CA PRO A 123 0.12 5.35 8.52
C PRO A 123 -0.66 4.39 7.61
N PHE A 124 -1.41 3.44 8.19
CA PHE A 124 -2.17 2.44 7.44
C PHE A 124 -3.67 2.74 7.39
N ALA A 125 -4.10 3.89 7.91
CA ALA A 125 -5.49 4.30 7.87
C ALA A 125 -5.99 4.41 6.42
N GLY A 126 -7.10 3.74 6.13
CA GLY A 126 -7.69 3.69 4.80
C GLY A 126 -6.75 3.18 3.72
N CYS A 127 -5.71 2.40 4.05
CA CYS A 127 -4.70 2.00 3.05
C CYS A 127 -5.28 1.15 1.91
N VAL A 128 -6.37 0.41 2.16
CA VAL A 128 -7.14 -0.30 1.13
C VAL A 128 -7.80 0.68 0.16
N ALA A 129 -8.46 1.72 0.68
CA ALA A 129 -9.06 2.78 -0.15
C ALA A 129 -8.00 3.59 -0.90
N ARG A 130 -6.86 3.91 -0.26
CA ARG A 130 -5.74 4.59 -0.91
C ARG A 130 -5.16 3.77 -2.07
N PHE A 131 -5.00 2.46 -1.90
CA PHE A 131 -4.61 1.55 -2.98
C PHE A 131 -5.61 1.59 -4.14
N ALA A 132 -6.90 1.44 -3.83
CA ALA A 132 -7.96 1.47 -4.82
C ALA A 132 -7.97 2.78 -5.63
N VAL A 133 -7.75 3.93 -4.97
CA VAL A 133 -7.59 5.22 -5.63
C VAL A 133 -6.40 5.20 -6.59
N GLN A 134 -5.23 4.69 -6.19
CA GLN A 134 -4.05 4.65 -7.08
C GLN A 134 -4.32 3.83 -8.35
N VAL A 135 -5.05 2.71 -8.23
CA VAL A 135 -5.45 1.89 -9.39
C VAL A 135 -6.43 2.66 -10.30
N GLU A 136 -7.35 3.45 -9.74
CA GLU A 136 -8.32 4.23 -10.52
C GLU A 136 -7.70 5.41 -11.25
N VAL A 137 -6.89 6.21 -10.56
CA VAL A 137 -6.33 7.45 -11.10
C VAL A 137 -4.97 7.23 -11.78
N GLY A 138 -4.46 6.00 -11.72
CA GLY A 138 -3.17 5.61 -12.27
C GLY A 138 -3.07 5.73 -13.80
N GLU A 139 -1.84 5.68 -14.28
CA GLU A 139 -1.47 5.87 -15.68
C GLU A 139 -1.31 4.54 -16.45
N GLY A 140 -1.18 3.42 -15.74
CA GLY A 140 -0.80 2.13 -16.34
C GLY A 140 -1.96 1.29 -16.90
N LEU A 141 -3.21 1.65 -16.58
CA LEU A 141 -4.40 0.85 -16.92
C LEU A 141 -5.37 1.58 -17.85
N THR A 142 -5.98 0.82 -18.76
CA THR A 142 -7.15 1.22 -19.54
C THR A 142 -8.42 1.30 -18.67
N THR A 143 -9.46 1.95 -19.18
CA THR A 143 -10.75 2.05 -18.47
C THR A 143 -11.41 0.68 -18.24
N GLU A 144 -11.22 -0.28 -19.16
CA GLU A 144 -11.77 -1.63 -19.01
C GLU A 144 -11.07 -2.38 -17.88
N GLU A 145 -9.74 -2.39 -17.87
CA GLU A 145 -8.92 -3.01 -16.82
C GLU A 145 -9.20 -2.41 -15.44
N ARG A 146 -9.34 -1.07 -15.33
CA ARG A 146 -9.71 -0.41 -14.05
C ARG A 146 -11.02 -0.96 -13.50
N ASN A 147 -12.02 -1.12 -14.36
CA ASN A 147 -13.33 -1.65 -13.94
C ASN A 147 -13.25 -3.12 -13.52
N GLU A 148 -12.38 -3.92 -14.14
CA GLU A 148 -12.14 -5.31 -13.76
C GLU A 148 -11.43 -5.40 -12.42
N PHE A 149 -10.32 -4.68 -12.26
CA PHE A 149 -9.58 -4.66 -10.99
C PHE A 149 -10.42 -4.08 -9.85
N LYS A 150 -11.26 -3.08 -10.11
CA LYS A 150 -12.22 -2.58 -9.11
C LYS A 150 -13.12 -3.70 -8.58
N LYS A 151 -13.70 -4.53 -9.45
CA LYS A 151 -14.54 -5.66 -9.03
C LYS A 151 -13.73 -6.68 -8.25
N GLU A 152 -12.51 -6.97 -8.69
CA GLU A 152 -11.65 -7.94 -8.03
C GLU A 152 -11.21 -7.45 -6.63
N VAL A 153 -10.82 -6.19 -6.48
CA VAL A 153 -10.50 -5.58 -5.18
C VAL A 153 -11.70 -5.68 -4.23
N LEU A 154 -12.90 -5.32 -4.69
CA LEU A 154 -14.12 -5.41 -3.88
C LEU A 154 -14.46 -6.86 -3.46
N ARG A 155 -14.24 -7.83 -4.35
CA ARG A 155 -14.39 -9.26 -4.04
C ARG A 155 -13.42 -9.68 -2.93
N ARG A 156 -12.14 -9.33 -3.07
CA ARG A 156 -11.07 -9.66 -2.11
C ARG A 156 -11.30 -9.03 -0.73
N ILE A 157 -11.77 -7.78 -0.69
CA ILE A 157 -12.15 -7.10 0.55
C ILE A 157 -13.23 -7.91 1.28
N THR A 158 -14.25 -8.35 0.54
CA THR A 158 -15.35 -9.14 1.10
C THR A 158 -14.84 -10.47 1.68
N GLU A 159 -13.93 -11.15 0.99
CA GLU A 159 -13.35 -12.42 1.43
C GLU A 159 -12.38 -12.27 2.61
N ALA A 160 -11.65 -11.16 2.69
CA ALA A 160 -10.69 -10.88 3.75
C ALA A 160 -11.32 -10.24 5.01
N SER A 161 -12.56 -9.77 4.92
CA SER A 161 -13.27 -9.12 6.03
C SER A 161 -13.61 -10.12 7.13
N VAL A 162 -13.40 -9.74 8.40
CA VAL A 162 -13.78 -10.58 9.54
C VAL A 162 -15.21 -10.35 10.01
N SER A 163 -15.86 -9.31 9.51
CA SER A 163 -17.27 -9.02 9.77
C SER A 163 -17.93 -8.30 8.60
N GLU A 164 -19.25 -8.42 8.49
CA GLU A 164 -20.05 -7.69 7.50
C GLU A 164 -19.94 -6.17 7.69
N ALA A 165 -19.84 -5.71 8.95
CA ALA A 165 -19.69 -4.29 9.28
C ALA A 165 -18.36 -3.73 8.76
N GLU A 166 -17.24 -4.42 9.02
CA GLU A 166 -15.93 -4.02 8.50
C GLU A 166 -15.92 -3.99 6.98
N GLY A 167 -16.41 -5.05 6.34
CA GLY A 167 -16.51 -5.13 4.89
C GLY A 167 -17.31 -3.97 4.31
N ALA A 168 -18.49 -3.67 4.88
CA ALA A 168 -19.33 -2.57 4.43
C ALA A 168 -18.66 -1.19 4.59
N THR A 169 -17.95 -0.94 5.70
CA THR A 169 -17.22 0.31 5.90
C THR A 169 -16.11 0.50 4.87
N ILE A 170 -15.26 -0.51 4.68
CA ILE A 170 -14.14 -0.41 3.74
C ILE A 170 -14.64 -0.35 2.30
N PHE A 171 -15.68 -1.12 1.98
CA PHE A 171 -16.34 -1.07 0.67
C PHE A 171 -16.89 0.31 0.37
N ALA A 172 -17.54 0.96 1.34
CA ALA A 172 -18.00 2.33 1.19
C ALA A 172 -16.83 3.29 0.96
N GLU A 173 -15.78 3.26 1.80
CA GLU A 173 -14.58 4.10 1.64
C GLU A 173 -13.95 3.96 0.25
N VAL A 174 -13.80 2.73 -0.23
CA VAL A 174 -13.27 2.40 -1.54
C VAL A 174 -14.16 2.96 -2.64
N LEU A 175 -15.49 2.74 -2.58
CA LEU A 175 -16.42 3.26 -3.57
C LEU A 175 -16.47 4.79 -3.61
N TRP A 176 -16.37 5.46 -2.45
CA TRP A 176 -16.27 6.92 -2.39
C TRP A 176 -14.93 7.41 -2.94
N GLY A 177 -13.83 6.69 -2.69
CA GLY A 177 -12.52 6.98 -3.28
C GLY A 177 -12.49 6.82 -4.80
N PHE A 178 -13.32 5.91 -5.35
CA PHE A 178 -13.52 5.73 -6.79
C PHE A 178 -14.49 6.75 -7.44
N SER A 179 -14.97 7.76 -6.71
CA SER A 179 -15.86 8.78 -7.29
C SER A 179 -15.09 9.71 -8.25
N PRO A 180 -15.60 10.01 -9.46
CA PRO A 180 -14.99 10.96 -10.40
C PRO A 180 -14.87 12.38 -9.87
#